data_AF-A0A1V3XA41-F1
#
_entry.id   AF-A0A1V3XA41-F1
#
_cell.length_a   1.000
_cell.length_b   1.000
_cell.length_c   1.000
_cell.angle_alpha   90.00
_cell.angle_beta   90.00
_cell.angle_gamma   90.00
#
_symmetry.space_group_name_H-M   'P 1'
#
loop_
_entity.id
_entity.type
_entity.pdbx_description
1 polymer ?
#
loop_
_entity_poly.entity_id
_entity_poly.type
_entity_poly.pdbx_seq_one_letter_code
_entity_poly.pdbx_strand_id
1 'polypeptide(L)'
;MPAQTGLSARVDVDTRFITNPTAVKAIAMTLGALAVAAAILALTVLDRQSRGGVRLSRRRPGWAIWLADAGVIATLLLWHIIGATSSDDGYNLTIARIAPKAGYVANYYRYFGTTEAPFDWYLGVLARLASVSTAGVWMRLPATLAGIGCWLLISHFALRRLGPGKGGLASNRAAVLTAGAVFLAAWLPFNNGLRPEPLIALGVLVTWVLVERSIAQRHLAPGALAIIVAMLTATLAPQGLIALAPLLTGARAIAQIIRRRRATDGLLAPLAVLAASLSLITVVVFRSQTLATVAESARIKYKVGPTIAWYQDFLRYYFLTVESNADGSMSRRFAVLVMLLCLFGMLFVLLRRGRVPGLASGPAWRLIGTTAVGLLLLTFTPTKWAIQFGAFASLAGALGRSPRSPWRGSGCTAGETSRSTSPRCCSCWRGPPRASTAGSMSATTGCRGTTSSRSSPATR
;
A
#
# COMPACT_ATOMS: atom_id res chain seq x y z
N MET A 1 65.67 -12.52 -15.08
CA MET A 1 66.10 -13.93 -15.28
C MET A 1 65.44 -14.44 -16.56
N PRO A 2 66.07 -15.37 -17.31
CA PRO A 2 65.38 -16.09 -18.38
C PRO A 2 64.21 -16.90 -17.80
N ALA A 3 63.14 -17.11 -18.59
CA ALA A 3 62.01 -17.92 -18.16
C ALA A 3 62.42 -19.39 -18.04
N GLN A 4 62.20 -20.02 -16.88
CA GLN A 4 62.61 -21.39 -16.63
C GLN A 4 61.72 -22.38 -17.38
N THR A 5 62.30 -23.15 -18.30
CA THR A 5 61.60 -24.12 -19.14
C THR A 5 60.86 -25.16 -18.29
N GLY A 6 59.54 -25.24 -18.45
CA GLY A 6 58.66 -26.14 -17.71
C GLY A 6 57.90 -25.50 -16.54
N LEU A 7 58.32 -24.32 -16.06
CA LEU A 7 57.58 -23.60 -15.01
C LEU A 7 56.26 -23.04 -15.58
N SER A 8 55.14 -23.58 -15.13
CA SER A 8 53.80 -23.14 -15.54
C SER A 8 52.80 -23.24 -14.38
N ALA A 9 51.72 -22.46 -14.45
CA ALA A 9 50.63 -22.49 -13.49
C ALA A 9 49.31 -22.31 -14.22
N ARG A 10 48.27 -23.06 -13.82
CA ARG A 10 46.90 -22.92 -14.31
C ARG A 10 45.99 -22.51 -13.17
N VAL A 11 45.20 -21.46 -13.38
CA VAL A 11 44.20 -20.96 -12.44
C VAL A 11 42.89 -20.76 -13.18
N ASP A 12 41.93 -21.64 -12.91
CA ASP A 12 40.58 -21.53 -13.47
C ASP A 12 39.75 -20.60 -12.57
N VAL A 13 39.51 -19.37 -13.03
CA VAL A 13 38.83 -18.32 -12.25
C VAL A 13 37.32 -18.56 -12.21
N ASP A 14 36.69 -18.32 -11.05
CA ASP A 14 35.25 -18.48 -10.85
C ASP A 14 34.43 -17.40 -11.57
N THR A 15 34.01 -17.70 -12.79
CA THR A 15 33.17 -16.82 -13.62
C THR A 15 31.67 -17.15 -13.54
N ARG A 16 31.20 -17.90 -12.52
CA ARG A 16 29.85 -18.52 -12.50
C ARG A 16 28.65 -17.58 -12.73
N PHE A 17 28.81 -16.28 -12.49
CA PHE A 17 27.76 -15.27 -12.68
C PHE A 17 27.76 -14.60 -14.07
N ILE A 18 28.80 -14.81 -14.88
CA ILE A 18 28.96 -14.24 -16.23
C ILE A 18 28.25 -15.16 -17.24
N THR A 19 26.91 -15.10 -17.26
CA THR A 19 26.07 -16.01 -18.04
C THR A 19 25.16 -15.27 -19.03
N ASN A 20 25.21 -15.65 -20.30
CA ASN A 20 24.30 -15.18 -21.35
C ASN A 20 23.15 -16.18 -21.59
N PRO A 21 21.93 -15.72 -21.93
CA PRO A 21 20.82 -16.61 -22.25
C PRO A 21 21.05 -17.35 -23.58
N THR A 22 20.80 -18.67 -23.59
CA THR A 22 20.79 -19.47 -24.83
C THR A 22 19.60 -19.11 -25.73
N ALA A 23 19.65 -19.46 -27.01
CA ALA A 23 18.54 -19.23 -27.94
C ALA A 23 17.20 -19.84 -27.44
N VAL A 24 17.23 -21.06 -26.88
CA VAL A 24 16.07 -21.71 -26.27
C VAL A 24 15.50 -20.88 -25.11
N LYS A 25 16.37 -20.36 -24.22
CA LYS A 25 15.95 -19.49 -23.11
C LYS A 25 15.37 -18.18 -23.62
N ALA A 26 15.97 -17.57 -24.65
CA ALA A 26 15.46 -16.35 -25.27
C ALA A 26 14.06 -16.54 -25.89
N ILE A 27 13.86 -17.62 -26.67
CA ILE A 27 12.58 -17.97 -27.30
C ILE A 27 11.51 -18.27 -26.24
N ALA A 28 11.84 -19.03 -25.19
CA ALA A 28 10.91 -19.33 -24.10
C ALA A 28 10.48 -18.05 -23.35
N MET A 29 11.41 -17.12 -23.12
CA MET A 29 11.11 -15.83 -22.48
C MET A 29 10.20 -14.94 -23.34
N THR A 30 10.46 -14.83 -24.64
CA THR A 30 9.64 -13.98 -25.54
C THR A 30 8.25 -14.58 -25.78
N LEU A 31 8.15 -15.87 -26.09
CA LEU A 31 6.87 -16.57 -26.25
C LEU A 31 6.06 -16.56 -24.95
N GLY A 32 6.71 -16.75 -23.79
CA GLY A 32 6.06 -16.66 -22.48
C GLY A 32 5.47 -15.27 -22.21
N ALA A 33 6.23 -14.21 -22.46
CA ALA A 33 5.75 -12.84 -22.30
C ALA A 33 4.58 -12.50 -23.25
N LEU A 34 4.66 -12.92 -24.52
CA LEU A 34 3.59 -12.76 -25.51
C LEU A 34 2.33 -13.55 -25.13
N ALA A 35 2.47 -14.77 -24.62
CA ALA A 35 1.35 -15.59 -24.15
C ALA A 35 0.63 -14.94 -22.96
N VAL A 36 1.36 -14.39 -21.97
CA VAL A 36 0.76 -13.65 -20.85
C VAL A 36 0.03 -12.39 -21.35
N ALA A 37 0.61 -11.65 -22.29
CA ALA A 37 -0.04 -10.48 -22.88
C ALA A 37 -1.34 -10.85 -23.61
N ALA A 38 -1.32 -11.90 -24.45
CA ALA A 38 -2.51 -12.42 -25.14
C ALA A 38 -3.59 -12.92 -24.16
N ALA A 39 -3.19 -13.62 -23.09
CA ALA A 39 -4.10 -14.10 -22.05
C ALA A 39 -4.78 -12.96 -21.28
N ILE A 40 -4.06 -11.87 -20.99
CA ILE A 40 -4.64 -10.67 -20.38
C ILE A 40 -5.57 -9.95 -21.36
N LEU A 41 -5.21 -9.85 -22.65
CA LEU A 41 -6.09 -9.27 -23.67
C LEU A 41 -7.39 -10.07 -23.80
N ALA A 42 -7.33 -11.39 -23.86
CA ALA A 42 -8.51 -12.27 -23.83
C ALA A 42 -9.38 -12.03 -22.59
N LEU A 43 -8.76 -11.90 -21.40
CA LEU A 43 -9.49 -11.55 -20.17
C LEU A 43 -10.15 -10.17 -20.24
N THR A 44 -9.55 -9.18 -20.93
CA THR A 44 -10.23 -7.89 -21.16
C THR A 44 -11.44 -7.99 -22.10
N VAL A 45 -11.50 -8.98 -22.99
CA VAL A 45 -12.67 -9.25 -23.84
C VAL A 45 -13.78 -9.88 -23.03
N LEU A 46 -13.48 -10.92 -22.23
CA LEU A 46 -14.43 -11.53 -21.28
C LEU A 46 -14.97 -10.49 -20.29
N ASP A 47 -14.11 -9.61 -19.76
CA ASP A 47 -14.52 -8.49 -18.90
C ASP A 47 -15.50 -7.51 -19.55
N ARG A 48 -15.43 -7.31 -20.88
CA ARG A 48 -16.37 -6.46 -21.62
C ARG A 48 -17.69 -7.15 -21.92
N GLN A 49 -17.68 -8.47 -22.13
CA GLN A 49 -18.87 -9.28 -22.35
C GLN A 49 -19.69 -9.47 -21.06
N SER A 50 -19.02 -9.52 -19.90
CA SER A 50 -19.66 -9.63 -18.59
C SER A 50 -20.54 -8.40 -18.28
N ARG A 51 -21.86 -8.58 -18.34
CA ARG A 51 -22.86 -7.52 -18.08
C ARG A 51 -22.76 -7.00 -16.64
N GLY A 52 -22.06 -5.88 -16.43
CA GLY A 52 -21.95 -5.24 -15.11
C GLY A 52 -20.95 -4.10 -14.94
N GLY A 53 -20.19 -3.75 -15.98
CA GLY A 53 -19.13 -2.72 -15.91
C GLY A 53 -19.64 -1.30 -15.65
N VAL A 54 -19.64 -0.87 -14.38
CA VAL A 54 -19.98 0.52 -14.00
C VAL A 54 -18.90 1.48 -14.52
N ARG A 55 -19.28 2.39 -15.43
CA ARG A 55 -18.38 3.47 -15.89
C ARG A 55 -18.01 4.39 -14.72
N LEU A 56 -16.72 4.45 -14.39
CA LEU A 56 -16.20 5.39 -13.39
C LEU A 56 -16.44 6.84 -13.85
N SER A 57 -17.19 7.61 -13.06
CA SER A 57 -17.59 8.98 -13.43
C SER A 57 -16.38 9.91 -13.58
N ARG A 58 -16.08 10.33 -14.81
CA ARG A 58 -14.91 11.15 -15.17
C ARG A 58 -15.14 12.64 -14.90
N ARG A 59 -15.54 13.01 -13.68
CA ARG A 59 -15.61 14.42 -13.26
C ARG A 59 -14.25 15.11 -13.37
N ARG A 60 -14.24 16.36 -13.85
CA ARG A 60 -13.02 17.19 -13.87
C ARG A 60 -12.54 17.51 -12.44
N PRO A 61 -11.22 17.61 -12.18
CA PRO A 61 -10.71 18.14 -10.90
C PRO A 61 -11.21 19.57 -10.65
N GLY A 62 -11.49 19.91 -9.39
CA GLY A 62 -11.70 21.30 -8.97
C GLY A 62 -10.36 22.03 -8.78
N TRP A 63 -10.38 23.36 -8.79
CA TRP A 63 -9.17 24.20 -8.74
C TRP A 63 -8.26 23.92 -7.51
N ALA A 64 -8.83 23.54 -6.37
CA ALA A 64 -8.06 23.22 -5.17
C ALA A 64 -7.22 21.93 -5.30
N ILE A 65 -7.53 21.06 -6.27
CA ILE A 65 -6.66 19.93 -6.64
C ILE A 65 -5.48 20.47 -7.45
N TRP A 66 -5.75 21.26 -8.51
CA TRP A 66 -4.70 21.88 -9.33
C TRP A 66 -3.70 22.74 -8.53
N LEU A 67 -4.16 23.52 -7.54
CA LEU A 67 -3.27 24.31 -6.69
C LEU A 67 -2.37 23.42 -5.81
N ALA A 68 -2.89 22.30 -5.33
CA ALA A 68 -2.10 21.32 -4.58
C ALA A 68 -1.16 20.53 -5.51
N ASP A 69 -1.58 20.20 -6.73
CA ASP A 69 -0.72 19.60 -7.77
C ASP A 69 0.45 20.52 -8.10
N ALA A 70 0.20 21.80 -8.35
CA ALA A 70 1.25 22.79 -8.61
C ALA A 70 2.21 22.92 -7.42
N GLY A 71 1.69 23.05 -6.18
CA GLY A 71 2.54 23.16 -4.99
C GLY A 71 3.39 21.92 -4.71
N VAL A 72 2.82 20.72 -4.80
CA VAL A 72 3.55 19.46 -4.56
C VAL A 72 4.57 19.21 -5.66
N ILE A 73 4.23 19.43 -6.94
CA ILE A 73 5.16 19.24 -8.06
C ILE A 73 6.29 20.27 -8.00
N ALA A 74 6.01 21.55 -7.74
CA ALA A 74 7.04 22.57 -7.56
C ALA A 74 7.99 22.24 -6.39
N THR A 75 7.46 21.75 -5.26
CA THR A 75 8.29 21.32 -4.13
C THR A 75 9.17 20.12 -4.48
N LEU A 76 8.64 19.12 -5.21
CA LEU A 76 9.41 17.96 -5.66
C LEU A 76 10.52 18.33 -6.66
N LEU A 77 10.25 19.28 -7.58
CA LEU A 77 11.24 19.75 -8.55
C LEU A 77 12.33 20.60 -7.90
N LEU A 78 11.98 21.47 -6.93
CA LEU A 78 12.96 22.21 -6.14
C LEU A 78 13.83 21.25 -5.32
N TRP A 79 13.23 20.28 -4.63
CA TRP A 79 13.94 19.30 -3.79
C TRP A 79 14.78 18.30 -4.59
N HIS A 80 14.48 18.07 -5.87
CA HIS A 80 15.35 17.33 -6.78
C HIS A 80 16.70 18.03 -7.00
N ILE A 81 16.72 19.37 -7.00
CA ILE A 81 17.92 20.19 -7.18
C ILE A 81 18.64 20.39 -5.84
N ILE A 82 17.96 20.93 -4.82
CA ILE A 82 18.60 21.37 -3.56
C ILE A 82 18.53 20.33 -2.43
N GLY A 83 17.69 19.29 -2.56
CA GLY A 83 17.40 18.36 -1.48
C GLY A 83 18.47 17.30 -1.30
N ALA A 84 18.69 16.89 -0.04
CA ALA A 84 19.69 15.89 0.35
C ALA A 84 19.55 14.56 -0.42
N THR A 85 20.70 13.94 -0.72
CA THR A 85 20.85 12.59 -1.31
C THR A 85 20.65 11.50 -0.27
N SER A 86 20.48 10.25 -0.70
CA SER A 86 20.43 9.09 0.18
C SER A 86 21.82 8.50 0.43
N SER A 87 22.00 7.76 1.53
CA SER A 87 23.28 7.16 1.93
C SER A 87 23.88 6.25 0.85
N ASP A 88 23.02 5.47 0.20
CA ASP A 88 23.44 4.40 -0.71
C ASP A 88 23.45 4.89 -2.18
N ASP A 89 23.38 6.20 -2.42
CA ASP A 89 23.34 6.76 -3.78
C ASP A 89 24.65 6.47 -4.53
N GLY A 90 25.80 6.67 -3.87
CA GLY A 90 27.11 6.29 -4.42
C GLY A 90 27.28 4.78 -4.57
N TYR A 91 26.70 3.99 -3.67
CA TYR A 91 26.73 2.52 -3.70
C TYR A 91 26.03 1.98 -4.96
N ASN A 92 24.79 2.42 -5.19
CA ASN A 92 23.99 2.04 -6.35
C ASN A 92 24.59 2.59 -7.66
N LEU A 93 25.13 3.82 -7.65
CA LEU A 93 25.77 4.42 -8.82
C LEU A 93 27.03 3.66 -9.26
N THR A 94 27.88 3.23 -8.32
CA THR A 94 29.07 2.42 -8.67
C THR A 94 28.67 1.08 -9.28
N ILE A 95 27.71 0.36 -8.67
CA ILE A 95 27.20 -0.92 -9.20
C ILE A 95 26.61 -0.73 -10.62
N ALA A 96 25.82 0.34 -10.83
CA ALA A 96 25.29 0.68 -12.14
C ALA A 96 26.38 0.98 -13.19
N ARG A 97 27.46 1.66 -12.82
CA ARG A 97 28.57 2.02 -13.72
C ARG A 97 29.46 0.83 -14.11
N ILE A 98 29.66 -0.15 -13.23
CA ILE A 98 30.50 -1.32 -13.53
C ILE A 98 29.76 -2.43 -14.29
N ALA A 99 28.44 -2.59 -14.07
CA ALA A 99 27.67 -3.72 -14.59
C ALA A 99 27.81 -3.96 -16.11
N PRO A 100 27.89 -2.93 -16.98
CA PRO A 100 28.14 -3.13 -18.41
C PRO A 100 29.50 -3.76 -18.74
N LYS A 101 30.55 -3.51 -17.93
CA LYS A 101 31.88 -4.12 -18.10
C LYS A 101 32.01 -5.47 -17.41
N ALA A 102 31.28 -5.68 -16.30
CA ALA A 102 31.26 -6.96 -15.59
C ALA A 102 30.42 -8.04 -16.27
N GLY A 103 29.52 -7.67 -17.19
CA GLY A 103 28.58 -8.59 -17.85
C GLY A 103 27.36 -8.97 -17.02
N TYR A 104 27.35 -8.67 -15.71
CA TYR A 104 26.23 -8.88 -14.80
C TYR A 104 26.19 -7.78 -13.72
N VAL A 105 25.08 -7.68 -13.01
CA VAL A 105 24.95 -6.80 -11.84
C VAL A 105 25.55 -7.51 -10.62
N ALA A 106 26.77 -7.11 -10.26
CA ALA A 106 27.55 -7.63 -9.14
C ALA A 106 27.43 -6.74 -7.90
N ASN A 107 27.50 -7.33 -6.70
CA ASN A 107 27.76 -6.56 -5.49
C ASN A 107 29.23 -6.13 -5.46
N TYR A 108 29.51 -4.85 -5.74
CA TYR A 108 30.89 -4.39 -5.85
C TYR A 108 31.65 -4.34 -4.51
N TYR A 109 30.94 -4.10 -3.41
CA TYR A 109 31.56 -3.74 -2.13
C TYR A 109 31.50 -4.87 -1.07
N ARG A 110 30.75 -5.94 -1.31
CA ARG A 110 30.50 -7.02 -0.33
C ARG A 110 30.18 -8.34 -1.05
N TYR A 111 30.11 -9.43 -0.29
CA TYR A 111 29.64 -10.74 -0.79
C TYR A 111 30.42 -11.29 -1.98
N PHE A 112 31.74 -11.06 -2.03
CA PHE A 112 32.66 -11.67 -3.00
C PHE A 112 32.24 -11.51 -4.48
N GLY A 113 31.65 -10.36 -4.85
CA GLY A 113 31.22 -10.09 -6.23
C GLY A 113 29.92 -10.80 -6.67
N THR A 114 29.24 -11.52 -5.77
CA THR A 114 27.97 -12.22 -6.10
C THR A 114 26.90 -11.29 -6.70
N THR A 115 26.02 -11.87 -7.52
CA THR A 115 25.00 -11.09 -8.25
C THR A 115 23.91 -10.49 -7.35
N GLU A 116 23.36 -9.33 -7.72
CA GLU A 116 22.17 -8.75 -7.07
C GLU A 116 20.83 -9.42 -7.42
N ALA A 117 20.80 -10.40 -8.32
CA ALA A 117 19.59 -11.19 -8.54
C ALA A 117 19.12 -11.87 -7.23
N PRO A 118 17.81 -11.84 -6.90
CA PRO A 118 16.68 -11.51 -7.77
C PRO A 118 16.28 -10.02 -7.84
N PHE A 119 17.05 -9.11 -7.23
CA PHE A 119 16.71 -7.69 -7.07
C PHE A 119 17.44 -6.75 -8.05
N ASP A 120 18.01 -7.28 -9.15
CA ASP A 120 18.95 -6.56 -10.01
C ASP A 120 18.31 -5.68 -11.10
N TRP A 121 17.02 -5.86 -11.39
CA TRP A 121 16.41 -5.31 -12.61
C TRP A 121 16.46 -3.77 -12.67
N TYR A 122 16.23 -3.10 -11.54
CA TYR A 122 16.28 -1.65 -11.44
C TYR A 122 17.72 -1.10 -11.48
N LEU A 123 18.70 -1.82 -10.92
CA LEU A 123 20.13 -1.53 -11.13
C LEU A 123 20.52 -1.65 -12.61
N GLY A 124 19.91 -2.60 -13.34
CA GLY A 124 20.03 -2.70 -14.80
C GLY A 124 19.45 -1.49 -15.56
N VAL A 125 18.38 -0.87 -15.06
CA VAL A 125 17.84 0.40 -15.60
C VAL A 125 18.79 1.55 -15.29
N LEU A 126 19.27 1.66 -14.04
CA LEU A 126 20.25 2.67 -13.63
C LEU A 126 21.55 2.57 -14.43
N ALA A 127 22.01 1.36 -14.78
CA ALA A 127 23.18 1.17 -15.66
C ALA A 127 22.97 1.76 -17.07
N ARG A 128 21.74 1.73 -17.61
CA ARG A 128 21.41 2.40 -18.88
C ARG A 128 21.36 3.92 -18.73
N LEU A 129 20.79 4.46 -17.65
CA LEU A 129 20.83 5.90 -17.37
C LEU A 129 22.27 6.41 -17.20
N ALA A 130 23.11 5.66 -16.49
CA ALA A 130 24.52 5.95 -16.25
C ALA A 130 25.38 5.95 -17.52
N SER A 131 24.93 5.27 -18.59
CA SER A 131 25.59 5.32 -19.91
C SER A 131 25.30 6.58 -20.72
N VAL A 132 24.32 7.40 -20.30
CA VAL A 132 24.04 8.73 -20.86
C VAL A 132 24.72 9.82 -20.02
N SER A 133 24.56 9.77 -18.70
CA SER A 133 25.24 10.68 -17.77
C SER A 133 25.26 10.08 -16.36
N THR A 134 26.29 10.39 -15.59
CA THR A 134 26.39 10.02 -14.16
C THR A 134 26.10 11.19 -13.22
N ALA A 135 25.56 12.31 -13.74
CA ALA A 135 25.20 13.47 -12.93
C ALA A 135 24.07 13.14 -11.94
N GLY A 136 24.18 13.63 -10.69
CA GLY A 136 23.23 13.32 -9.62
C GLY A 136 21.78 13.64 -9.96
N VAL A 137 21.52 14.80 -10.58
CA VAL A 137 20.18 15.18 -11.05
C VAL A 137 19.63 14.18 -12.07
N TRP A 138 20.39 13.84 -13.11
CA TRP A 138 19.98 12.85 -14.13
C TRP A 138 19.66 11.49 -13.52
N MET A 139 20.54 10.98 -12.65
CA MET A 139 20.38 9.67 -12.01
C MET A 139 19.21 9.62 -11.01
N ARG A 140 18.76 10.76 -10.47
CA ARG A 140 17.61 10.87 -9.54
C ARG A 140 16.27 11.09 -10.25
N LEU A 141 16.24 11.30 -11.57
CA LEU A 141 14.99 11.49 -12.32
C LEU A 141 13.94 10.37 -12.10
N PRO A 142 14.29 9.06 -12.04
CA PRO A 142 13.30 8.01 -11.76
C PRO A 142 12.59 8.19 -10.41
N ALA A 143 13.30 8.65 -9.38
CA ALA A 143 12.72 8.90 -8.06
C ALA A 143 11.76 10.09 -8.09
N THR A 144 12.15 11.22 -8.67
CA THR A 144 11.30 12.42 -8.76
C THR A 144 10.06 12.19 -9.62
N LEU A 145 10.20 11.47 -10.76
CA LEU A 145 9.08 11.05 -11.59
C LEU A 145 8.14 10.08 -10.84
N ALA A 146 8.67 9.16 -10.04
CA ALA A 146 7.86 8.30 -9.18
C ALA A 146 7.11 9.10 -8.10
N GLY A 147 7.71 10.16 -7.54
CA GLY A 147 7.05 11.07 -6.59
C GLY A 147 5.89 11.85 -7.21
N ILE A 148 6.09 12.42 -8.40
CA ILE A 148 5.03 13.08 -9.18
C ILE A 148 3.91 12.08 -9.51
N GLY A 149 4.27 10.87 -9.95
CA GLY A 149 3.32 9.78 -10.20
C GLY A 149 2.51 9.37 -8.96
N CYS A 150 3.16 9.27 -7.79
CA CYS A 150 2.49 9.01 -6.52
C CYS A 150 1.47 10.09 -6.20
N TRP A 151 1.88 11.36 -6.26
CA TRP A 151 0.99 12.48 -5.94
C TRP A 151 -0.23 12.54 -6.86
N LEU A 152 -0.04 12.46 -8.18
CA LEU A 152 -1.14 12.52 -9.15
C LEU A 152 -2.14 11.36 -8.98
N LEU A 153 -1.67 10.18 -8.57
CA LEU A 153 -2.54 9.05 -8.21
C LEU A 153 -3.30 9.29 -6.90
N ILE A 154 -2.70 9.95 -5.90
CA ILE A 154 -3.38 10.36 -4.68
C ILE A 154 -4.47 11.40 -4.99
N SER A 155 -4.11 12.50 -5.66
CA SER A 155 -4.98 13.67 -5.86
C SER A 155 -6.13 13.40 -6.86
N HIS A 156 -5.85 12.71 -7.98
CA HIS A 156 -6.87 12.45 -9.01
C HIS A 156 -7.62 11.12 -8.84
N PHE A 157 -7.08 10.11 -8.12
CA PHE A 157 -7.76 8.83 -7.93
C PHE A 157 -8.08 8.53 -6.46
N ALA A 158 -7.08 8.46 -5.56
CA ALA A 158 -7.30 7.94 -4.20
C ALA A 158 -8.29 8.79 -3.39
N LEU A 159 -8.12 10.10 -3.33
CA LEU A 159 -9.03 11.01 -2.59
C LEU A 159 -10.48 10.93 -3.12
N ARG A 160 -10.65 10.73 -4.43
CA ARG A 160 -11.98 10.57 -5.06
C ARG A 160 -12.60 9.21 -4.77
N ARG A 161 -11.80 8.14 -4.79
CA ARG A 161 -12.25 6.77 -4.46
C ARG A 161 -12.64 6.64 -2.99
N LEU A 162 -11.94 7.33 -2.11
CA LEU A 162 -12.21 7.40 -0.67
C LEU A 162 -13.44 8.26 -0.31
N GLY A 163 -13.81 9.27 -1.10
CA GLY A 163 -14.95 10.14 -0.80
C GLY A 163 -15.58 10.82 -2.02
N PRO A 164 -16.42 10.12 -2.81
CA PRO A 164 -16.95 10.62 -4.10
C PRO A 164 -18.20 11.51 -4.01
N GLY A 165 -18.82 11.67 -2.84
CA GLY A 165 -20.07 12.43 -2.66
C GLY A 165 -19.90 13.96 -2.74
N LYS A 166 -21.02 14.70 -2.85
CA LYS A 166 -21.04 16.14 -2.54
C LYS A 166 -20.67 16.30 -1.05
N GLY A 167 -19.73 17.20 -0.72
CA GLY A 167 -19.14 17.28 0.62
C GLY A 167 -18.17 16.12 0.98
N GLY A 168 -17.92 15.20 0.05
CA GLY A 168 -16.96 14.10 0.20
C GLY A 168 -15.51 14.58 0.17
N LEU A 169 -14.59 13.67 0.50
CA LEU A 169 -13.17 13.95 0.72
C LEU A 169 -12.52 14.80 -0.39
N ALA A 170 -12.77 14.48 -1.66
CA ALA A 170 -12.22 15.20 -2.81
C ALA A 170 -12.76 16.63 -3.02
N SER A 171 -13.71 17.09 -2.22
CA SER A 171 -14.25 18.47 -2.24
C SER A 171 -13.77 19.34 -1.07
N ASN A 172 -13.18 18.74 -0.02
CA ASN A 172 -12.68 19.47 1.14
C ASN A 172 -11.25 19.95 0.92
N ARG A 173 -11.06 21.24 0.59
CA ARG A 173 -9.75 21.85 0.31
C ARG A 173 -8.70 21.53 1.38
N ALA A 174 -9.07 21.61 2.66
CA ALA A 174 -8.17 21.32 3.77
C ALA A 174 -7.63 19.89 3.76
N ALA A 175 -8.44 18.91 3.35
CA ALA A 175 -8.02 17.50 3.29
C ALA A 175 -7.14 17.19 2.07
N VAL A 176 -7.29 17.93 0.95
CA VAL A 176 -6.36 17.86 -0.18
C VAL A 176 -4.99 18.44 0.22
N LEU A 177 -4.99 19.58 0.92
CA LEU A 177 -3.77 20.22 1.40
C LEU A 177 -3.06 19.38 2.48
N THR A 178 -3.77 18.79 3.45
CA THR A 178 -3.11 17.89 4.43
C THR A 178 -2.58 16.61 3.79
N ALA A 179 -3.28 16.05 2.79
CA ALA A 179 -2.76 14.90 2.04
C ALA A 179 -1.45 15.25 1.30
N GLY A 180 -1.37 16.44 0.70
CA GLY A 180 -0.15 16.94 0.06
C GLY A 180 0.99 17.21 1.05
N ALA A 181 0.69 17.86 2.18
CA ALA A 181 1.67 18.15 3.22
C ALA A 181 2.22 16.87 3.88
N VAL A 182 1.37 15.89 4.20
CA VAL A 182 1.80 14.60 4.76
C VAL A 182 2.57 13.76 3.73
N PHE A 183 2.16 13.79 2.45
CA PHE A 183 2.92 13.17 1.36
C PHE A 183 4.33 13.77 1.25
N LEU A 184 4.44 15.10 1.18
CA LEU A 184 5.74 15.79 1.13
C LEU A 184 6.61 15.50 2.36
N ALA A 185 6.03 15.58 3.56
CA ALA A 185 6.74 15.29 4.81
C ALA A 185 7.30 13.85 4.86
N ALA A 186 6.59 12.88 4.27
CA ALA A 186 7.06 11.51 4.17
C ALA A 186 7.94 11.24 2.93
N TRP A 187 7.91 12.10 1.91
CA TRP A 187 8.71 11.93 0.70
C TRP A 187 10.11 12.55 0.83
N LEU A 188 10.18 13.83 1.22
CA LEU A 188 11.42 14.63 1.21
C LEU A 188 12.59 14.00 2.00
N PRO A 189 12.42 13.44 3.22
CA PRO A 189 13.54 12.94 4.03
C PRO A 189 13.92 11.46 3.76
N PHE A 190 13.24 10.80 2.81
CA PHE A 190 13.46 9.38 2.47
C PHE A 190 13.72 9.15 0.98
N ASN A 191 12.89 9.70 0.10
CA ASN A 191 12.72 9.25 -1.29
C ASN A 191 13.43 10.15 -2.33
N ASN A 192 14.63 10.65 -2.01
CA ASN A 192 15.37 11.62 -2.83
C ASN A 192 16.75 11.11 -3.30
N GLY A 193 16.84 9.83 -3.69
CA GLY A 193 18.08 9.17 -4.09
C GLY A 193 17.88 8.04 -5.09
N LEU A 194 18.93 7.26 -5.35
CA LEU A 194 18.93 6.11 -6.28
C LEU A 194 18.33 4.84 -5.66
N ARG A 195 18.13 4.78 -4.33
CA ARG A 195 17.51 3.63 -3.64
C ARG A 195 16.09 3.35 -4.17
N PRO A 196 15.58 2.11 -4.10
CA PRO A 196 14.31 1.74 -4.74
C PRO A 196 13.01 2.14 -3.99
N GLU A 197 13.07 2.65 -2.76
CA GLU A 197 11.88 3.09 -2.00
C GLU A 197 10.90 4.01 -2.77
N PRO A 198 11.32 4.96 -3.62
CA PRO A 198 10.42 5.77 -4.45
C PRO A 198 9.58 4.94 -5.42
N LEU A 199 10.19 3.93 -6.05
CA LEU A 199 9.52 3.01 -6.97
C LEU A 199 8.62 2.03 -6.19
N ILE A 200 9.01 1.63 -4.97
CA ILE A 200 8.16 0.81 -4.09
C ILE A 200 6.91 1.58 -3.68
N ALA A 201 7.06 2.83 -3.22
CA ALA A 201 5.93 3.69 -2.86
C ALA A 201 4.95 3.89 -4.04
N LEU A 202 5.46 4.03 -5.26
CA LEU A 202 4.65 4.09 -6.48
C LEU A 202 3.97 2.75 -6.76
N GLY A 203 4.71 1.64 -6.76
CA GLY A 203 4.22 0.30 -7.08
C GLY A 203 3.12 -0.18 -6.12
N VAL A 204 3.27 0.07 -4.83
CA VAL A 204 2.23 -0.16 -3.80
C VAL A 204 0.94 0.61 -4.13
N LEU A 205 1.06 1.90 -4.46
CA LEU A 205 -0.10 2.74 -4.77
C LEU A 205 -0.76 2.35 -6.11
N VAL A 206 0.03 2.07 -7.16
CA VAL A 206 -0.48 1.60 -8.46
C VAL A 206 -1.22 0.26 -8.29
N THR A 207 -0.66 -0.66 -7.51
CA THR A 207 -1.31 -1.94 -7.18
C THR A 207 -2.64 -1.71 -6.47
N TRP A 208 -2.69 -0.84 -5.45
CA TRP A 208 -3.93 -0.49 -4.75
C TRP A 208 -4.97 0.17 -5.69
N VAL A 209 -4.53 1.07 -6.58
CA VAL A 209 -5.39 1.73 -7.59
C VAL A 209 -5.97 0.71 -8.57
N LEU A 210 -5.16 -0.27 -9.04
CA LEU A 210 -5.59 -1.32 -9.96
C LEU A 210 -6.56 -2.31 -9.28
N VAL A 211 -6.29 -2.72 -8.04
CA VAL A 211 -7.21 -3.52 -7.21
C VAL A 211 -8.54 -2.79 -6.99
N GLU A 212 -8.51 -1.49 -6.64
CA GLU A 212 -9.73 -0.71 -6.47
C GLU A 212 -10.50 -0.49 -7.78
N ARG A 213 -9.83 -0.40 -8.94
CA ARG A 213 -10.49 -0.41 -10.26
C ARG A 213 -11.14 -1.75 -10.56
N SER A 214 -10.44 -2.86 -10.35
CA SER A 214 -10.97 -4.23 -10.46
C SER A 214 -12.25 -4.40 -9.65
N ILE A 215 -12.22 -3.99 -8.38
CA ILE A 215 -13.36 -4.10 -7.46
C ILE A 215 -14.49 -3.12 -7.79
N ALA A 216 -14.18 -1.90 -8.29
CA ALA A 216 -15.20 -0.93 -8.70
C ALA A 216 -15.94 -1.34 -9.97
N GLN A 217 -15.21 -1.84 -10.98
CA GLN A 217 -15.76 -2.21 -12.28
C GLN A 217 -16.30 -3.65 -12.29
N ARG A 218 -15.90 -4.49 -11.32
CA ARG A 218 -16.10 -5.96 -11.30
C ARG A 218 -15.38 -6.67 -12.45
N HIS A 219 -14.20 -6.16 -12.83
CA HIS A 219 -13.37 -6.62 -13.93
C HIS A 219 -12.10 -7.28 -13.38
N LEU A 220 -11.61 -8.35 -14.01
CA LEU A 220 -10.47 -9.14 -13.53
C LEU A 220 -9.13 -8.77 -14.18
N ALA A 221 -9.10 -8.28 -15.43
CA ALA A 221 -7.89 -7.82 -16.10
C ALA A 221 -7.10 -6.72 -15.35
N PRO A 222 -7.71 -5.67 -14.75
CA PRO A 222 -6.96 -4.76 -13.87
C PRO A 222 -6.40 -5.46 -12.61
N GLY A 223 -6.99 -6.57 -12.14
CA GLY A 223 -6.42 -7.40 -11.07
C GLY A 223 -5.19 -8.19 -11.53
N ALA A 224 -5.22 -8.74 -12.75
CA ALA A 224 -4.05 -9.37 -13.38
C ALA A 224 -2.88 -8.39 -13.55
N LEU A 225 -3.15 -7.16 -14.01
CA LEU A 225 -2.15 -6.09 -14.05
C LEU A 225 -1.64 -5.69 -12.66
N ALA A 226 -2.49 -5.72 -11.62
CA ALA A 226 -2.07 -5.47 -10.24
C ALA A 226 -1.07 -6.52 -9.74
N ILE A 227 -1.23 -7.80 -10.12
CA ILE A 227 -0.26 -8.86 -9.80
C ILE A 227 1.08 -8.56 -10.46
N ILE A 228 1.11 -8.23 -11.76
CA ILE A 228 2.36 -7.92 -12.48
C ILE A 228 3.10 -6.75 -11.81
N VAL A 229 2.39 -5.65 -11.51
CA VAL A 229 2.99 -4.49 -10.84
C VAL A 229 3.48 -4.86 -9.43
N ALA A 230 2.69 -5.60 -8.65
CA ALA A 230 3.09 -6.01 -7.30
C ALA A 230 4.35 -6.89 -7.31
N MET A 231 4.47 -7.83 -8.26
CA MET A 231 5.63 -8.71 -8.37
C MET A 231 6.88 -7.98 -8.85
N LEU A 232 6.76 -7.08 -9.84
CA LEU A 232 7.86 -6.17 -10.24
C LEU A 232 8.32 -5.28 -9.07
N THR A 233 7.39 -4.87 -8.21
CA THR A 233 7.68 -4.07 -7.03
C THR A 233 8.33 -4.91 -5.93
N ALA A 234 7.92 -6.16 -5.76
CA ALA A 234 8.52 -7.10 -4.80
C ALA A 234 9.97 -7.49 -5.17
N THR A 235 10.34 -7.43 -6.45
CA THR A 235 11.72 -7.66 -6.93
C THR A 235 12.56 -6.38 -7.03
N LEU A 236 12.10 -5.24 -6.49
CA LEU A 236 12.95 -4.05 -6.35
C LEU A 236 13.94 -4.16 -5.17
N ALA A 237 13.49 -4.74 -4.06
CA ALA A 237 14.26 -4.95 -2.84
C ALA A 237 13.46 -5.88 -1.89
N PRO A 238 14.06 -6.47 -0.84
CA PRO A 238 13.33 -7.30 0.13
C PRO A 238 12.12 -6.59 0.80
N GLN A 239 12.21 -5.28 1.04
CA GLN A 239 11.09 -4.46 1.55
C GLN A 239 9.99 -4.19 0.50
N GLY A 240 10.18 -4.57 -0.76
CA GLY A 240 9.18 -4.50 -1.82
C GLY A 240 7.95 -5.40 -1.57
N LEU A 241 8.04 -6.36 -0.65
CA LEU A 241 6.93 -7.22 -0.20
C LEU A 241 5.67 -6.43 0.22
N ILE A 242 5.81 -5.17 0.65
CA ILE A 242 4.69 -4.26 0.95
C ILE A 242 3.68 -4.18 -0.22
N ALA A 243 4.14 -4.32 -1.47
CA ALA A 243 3.28 -4.30 -2.66
C ALA A 243 2.30 -5.49 -2.76
N LEU A 244 2.46 -6.53 -1.93
CA LEU A 244 1.49 -7.63 -1.80
C LEU A 244 0.31 -7.26 -0.88
N ALA A 245 0.45 -6.28 0.02
CA ALA A 245 -0.60 -5.89 0.97
C ALA A 245 -1.92 -5.38 0.32
N PRO A 246 -1.91 -4.63 -0.80
CA PRO A 246 -3.14 -4.31 -1.53
C PRO A 246 -3.80 -5.54 -2.17
N LEU A 247 -3.02 -6.52 -2.62
CA LEU A 247 -3.55 -7.78 -3.17
C LEU A 247 -4.23 -8.60 -2.07
N LEU A 248 -3.56 -8.78 -0.92
CA LEU A 248 -4.08 -9.53 0.23
C LEU A 248 -5.38 -8.92 0.77
N THR A 249 -5.44 -7.59 0.93
CA THR A 249 -6.67 -6.90 1.37
C THR A 249 -7.76 -6.81 0.30
N GLY A 250 -7.38 -6.86 -0.98
CA GLY A 250 -8.29 -6.98 -2.11
C GLY A 250 -8.86 -8.40 -2.32
N ALA A 251 -8.13 -9.44 -1.91
CA ALA A 251 -8.34 -10.84 -2.31
C ALA A 251 -9.78 -11.33 -2.12
N ARG A 252 -10.41 -11.07 -0.97
CA ARG A 252 -11.81 -11.48 -0.69
C ARG A 252 -12.80 -10.87 -1.69
N ALA A 253 -12.56 -9.66 -2.16
CA ALA A 253 -13.43 -9.00 -3.14
C ALA A 253 -13.19 -9.50 -4.57
N ILE A 254 -11.93 -9.81 -4.93
CA ILE A 254 -11.58 -10.42 -6.21
C ILE A 254 -12.16 -11.84 -6.31
N ALA A 255 -12.02 -12.65 -5.26
CA ALA A 255 -12.64 -13.97 -5.16
C ALA A 255 -14.17 -13.93 -5.27
N GLN A 256 -14.82 -12.88 -4.72
CA GLN A 256 -16.26 -12.66 -4.90
C GLN A 256 -16.66 -12.27 -6.33
N ILE A 257 -15.78 -11.64 -7.11
CA ILE A 257 -16.01 -11.38 -8.54
C ILE A 257 -15.91 -12.68 -9.34
N ILE A 258 -14.83 -13.46 -9.13
CA ILE A 258 -14.64 -14.78 -9.76
C ILE A 258 -15.82 -15.70 -9.44
N ARG A 259 -16.23 -15.81 -8.17
CA ARG A 259 -17.37 -16.65 -7.76
C ARG A 259 -18.69 -16.24 -8.41
N ARG A 260 -18.92 -14.95 -8.67
CA ARG A 260 -20.12 -14.45 -9.37
C ARG A 260 -20.11 -14.75 -10.87
N ARG A 261 -18.92 -14.84 -11.48
CA ARG A 261 -18.72 -15.13 -12.90
C ARG A 261 -18.53 -16.61 -13.23
N ARG A 262 -18.45 -17.49 -12.22
CA ARG A 262 -18.21 -18.93 -12.41
C ARG A 262 -19.16 -19.62 -13.41
N ALA A 263 -20.39 -19.11 -13.55
CA ALA A 263 -21.39 -19.64 -14.48
C ALA A 263 -21.25 -19.13 -15.94
N THR A 264 -20.48 -18.06 -16.19
CA THR A 264 -20.27 -17.47 -17.53
C THR A 264 -18.84 -17.65 -18.02
N ASP A 265 -17.86 -17.39 -17.15
CA ASP A 265 -16.43 -17.33 -17.48
C ASP A 265 -15.70 -18.63 -17.04
N GLY A 266 -16.43 -19.57 -16.43
CA GLY A 266 -15.88 -20.74 -15.74
C GLY A 266 -15.03 -20.36 -14.51
N LEU A 267 -14.20 -21.31 -14.05
CA LEU A 267 -13.20 -21.05 -13.01
C LEU A 267 -11.76 -21.06 -13.55
N LEU A 268 -11.48 -21.89 -14.57
CA LEU A 268 -10.14 -22.09 -15.09
C LEU A 268 -9.61 -20.85 -15.83
N ALA A 269 -10.39 -20.24 -16.73
CA ALA A 269 -9.95 -19.08 -17.51
C ALA A 269 -9.43 -17.91 -16.64
N PRO A 270 -10.17 -17.39 -15.64
CA PRO A 270 -9.66 -16.31 -14.79
C PRO A 270 -8.47 -16.74 -13.92
N LEU A 271 -8.45 -17.98 -13.40
CA LEU A 271 -7.33 -18.45 -12.58
C LEU A 271 -6.05 -18.65 -13.39
N ALA A 272 -6.15 -19.18 -14.61
CA ALA A 272 -5.02 -19.34 -15.52
C ALA A 272 -4.36 -18.00 -15.86
N VAL A 273 -5.15 -16.97 -16.18
CA VAL A 273 -4.61 -15.63 -16.49
C VAL A 273 -3.96 -14.98 -15.26
N LEU A 274 -4.53 -15.15 -14.06
CA LEU A 274 -3.95 -14.64 -12.81
C LEU A 274 -2.65 -15.38 -12.44
N ALA A 275 -2.58 -16.70 -12.65
CA ALA A 275 -1.37 -17.50 -12.44
C ALA A 275 -0.28 -17.16 -13.48
N ALA A 276 -0.64 -16.98 -14.74
CA ALA A 276 0.28 -16.54 -15.80
C ALA A 276 0.83 -15.12 -15.54
N SER A 277 -0.01 -14.23 -14.99
CA SER A 277 0.39 -12.88 -14.55
C SER A 277 1.36 -12.92 -13.37
N LEU A 278 1.22 -13.89 -12.46
CA LEU A 278 2.16 -14.14 -11.36
C LEU A 278 3.48 -14.71 -11.89
N SER A 279 3.45 -15.69 -12.79
CA SER A 279 4.66 -16.35 -13.31
C SER A 279 5.51 -15.45 -14.20
N LEU A 280 4.95 -14.40 -14.81
CA LEU A 280 5.68 -13.46 -15.69
C LEU A 280 6.94 -12.85 -15.04
N ILE A 281 6.96 -12.70 -13.71
CA ILE A 281 8.13 -12.16 -12.98
C ILE A 281 9.40 -13.01 -13.17
N THR A 282 9.25 -14.31 -13.42
CA THR A 282 10.39 -15.22 -13.66
C THR A 282 11.20 -14.83 -14.89
N VAL A 283 10.56 -14.29 -15.93
CA VAL A 283 11.23 -13.79 -17.15
C VAL A 283 12.13 -12.60 -16.84
N VAL A 284 11.75 -11.76 -15.88
CA VAL A 284 12.53 -10.59 -15.46
C VAL A 284 13.67 -11.00 -14.52
N VAL A 285 13.37 -11.80 -13.50
CA VAL A 285 14.35 -12.23 -12.48
C VAL A 285 15.43 -13.15 -13.06
N PHE A 286 15.04 -14.13 -13.87
CA PHE A 286 15.97 -15.10 -14.45
C PHE A 286 16.41 -14.74 -15.87
N ARG A 287 16.30 -13.46 -16.27
CA ARG A 287 16.66 -12.95 -17.61
C ARG A 287 18.05 -13.40 -18.09
N SER A 288 19.04 -13.38 -17.20
CA SER A 288 20.42 -13.82 -17.42
C SER A 288 20.76 -14.99 -16.50
N GLN A 289 20.71 -14.74 -15.18
CA GLN A 289 21.06 -15.69 -14.12
C GLN A 289 20.20 -16.98 -14.14
N THR A 290 20.69 -18.02 -13.48
CA THR A 290 20.02 -19.31 -13.31
C THR A 290 19.47 -19.49 -11.90
N LEU A 291 18.61 -20.47 -11.68
CA LEU A 291 18.13 -20.79 -10.32
C LEU A 291 19.28 -21.11 -9.36
N ALA A 292 20.32 -21.82 -9.85
CA ALA A 292 21.49 -22.17 -9.07
C ALA A 292 22.33 -20.94 -8.68
N THR A 293 22.58 -20.00 -9.61
CA THR A 293 23.37 -18.80 -9.29
C THR A 293 22.62 -17.82 -8.37
N VAL A 294 21.29 -17.73 -8.49
CA VAL A 294 20.45 -16.96 -7.56
C VAL A 294 20.43 -17.60 -6.16
N ALA A 295 20.26 -18.93 -6.06
CA ALA A 295 20.30 -19.65 -4.79
C ALA A 295 21.66 -19.52 -4.09
N GLU A 296 22.76 -19.60 -4.84
CA GLU A 296 24.12 -19.44 -4.32
C GLU A 296 24.40 -17.99 -3.85
N SER A 297 23.96 -16.98 -4.61
CA SER A 297 24.05 -15.58 -4.18
C SER A 297 23.28 -15.35 -2.88
N ALA A 298 22.06 -15.88 -2.77
CA ALA A 298 21.29 -15.83 -1.53
C ALA A 298 22.03 -16.52 -0.37
N ARG A 299 22.55 -17.74 -0.57
CA ARG A 299 23.30 -18.49 0.45
C ARG A 299 24.51 -17.70 0.96
N ILE A 300 25.28 -17.08 0.06
CA ILE A 300 26.45 -16.27 0.41
C ILE A 300 26.02 -15.01 1.17
N LYS A 301 24.96 -14.32 0.72
CA LYS A 301 24.42 -13.13 1.39
C LYS A 301 23.91 -13.42 2.81
N TYR A 302 23.18 -14.51 3.01
CA TYR A 302 22.74 -14.93 4.34
C TYR A 302 23.90 -15.42 5.24
N LYS A 303 24.93 -16.08 4.69
CA LYS A 303 26.09 -16.55 5.50
C LYS A 303 27.05 -15.43 5.90
N VAL A 304 27.20 -14.39 5.08
CA VAL A 304 28.13 -13.26 5.32
C VAL A 304 27.45 -12.09 6.06
N GLY A 305 26.14 -11.94 5.92
CA GLY A 305 25.36 -10.90 6.60
C GLY A 305 25.75 -9.46 6.23
N PRO A 306 25.20 -8.44 6.93
CA PRO A 306 24.35 -8.56 8.10
C PRO A 306 22.92 -8.99 7.77
N THR A 307 22.38 -9.91 8.57
CA THR A 307 20.97 -10.31 8.53
C THR A 307 20.41 -10.31 9.95
N ILE A 308 19.28 -9.64 10.15
CA ILE A 308 18.58 -9.52 11.44
C ILE A 308 17.32 -10.40 11.38
N ALA A 309 17.05 -11.13 12.46
CA ALA A 309 15.94 -12.07 12.52
C ALA A 309 14.56 -11.38 12.58
N TRP A 310 13.50 -12.13 12.25
CA TRP A 310 12.13 -11.61 12.23
C TRP A 310 11.66 -11.11 13.60
N TYR A 311 12.01 -11.81 14.69
CA TYR A 311 11.68 -11.43 16.07
C TYR A 311 12.42 -10.16 16.55
N GLN A 312 13.39 -9.67 15.78
CA GLN A 312 14.17 -8.45 16.05
C GLN A 312 13.70 -7.23 15.22
N ASP A 313 12.54 -7.29 14.55
CA ASP A 313 12.03 -6.16 13.74
C ASP A 313 11.82 -4.86 14.53
N PHE A 314 11.59 -4.94 15.85
CA PHE A 314 11.49 -3.77 16.72
C PHE A 314 12.75 -2.88 16.74
N LEU A 315 13.94 -3.40 16.40
CA LEU A 315 15.15 -2.58 16.26
C LEU A 315 14.98 -1.48 15.18
N ARG A 316 14.13 -1.69 14.18
CA ARG A 316 13.77 -0.66 13.16
C ARG A 316 13.20 0.60 13.78
N TYR A 317 12.36 0.45 14.80
CA TYR A 317 11.72 1.56 15.51
C TYR A 317 12.69 2.19 16.51
N TYR A 318 13.53 1.39 17.17
CA TYR A 318 14.63 1.89 18.00
C TYR A 318 15.61 2.77 17.21
N PHE A 319 16.08 2.32 16.04
CA PHE A 319 17.01 3.09 15.19
C PHE A 319 16.42 4.44 14.71
N LEU A 320 15.09 4.56 14.65
CA LEU A 320 14.41 5.82 14.34
C LEU A 320 14.40 6.79 15.53
N THR A 321 14.46 6.29 16.77
CA THR A 321 14.41 7.07 18.01
C THR A 321 15.76 7.29 18.70
N VAL A 322 16.86 6.69 18.21
CA VAL A 322 18.21 6.96 18.71
C VAL A 322 18.61 8.42 18.42
N GLU A 323 19.17 9.10 19.41
CA GLU A 323 19.38 10.56 19.41
C GLU A 323 20.52 11.04 18.51
N SER A 324 21.64 10.30 18.48
CA SER A 324 22.84 10.67 17.71
C SER A 324 22.89 10.10 16.28
N ASN A 325 21.87 9.36 15.84
CA ASN A 325 21.88 8.69 14.55
C ASN A 325 21.18 9.53 13.46
N ALA A 326 21.86 9.80 12.34
CA ALA A 326 21.28 10.47 11.17
C ALA A 326 20.03 9.76 10.62
N ASP A 327 19.96 8.43 10.79
CA ASP A 327 18.80 7.62 10.40
C ASP A 327 17.53 7.95 11.22
N GLY A 328 17.72 8.44 12.46
CA GLY A 328 16.69 8.85 13.41
C GLY A 328 16.43 10.37 13.45
N SER A 329 16.76 11.11 12.39
CA SER A 329 16.58 12.58 12.33
C SER A 329 15.12 13.04 12.51
N MET A 330 14.93 14.27 13.01
CA MET A 330 13.62 14.85 13.34
C MET A 330 12.57 14.73 12.23
N SER A 331 12.95 14.98 10.98
CA SER A 331 12.05 14.89 9.82
C SER A 331 11.60 13.46 9.53
N ARG A 332 12.49 12.47 9.70
CA ARG A 332 12.15 11.04 9.59
C ARG A 332 11.28 10.57 10.75
N ARG A 333 11.58 10.97 11.99
CA ARG A 333 10.72 10.73 13.17
C ARG A 333 9.31 11.27 12.91
N PHE A 334 9.19 12.54 12.52
CA PHE A 334 7.92 13.21 12.26
C PHE A 334 7.08 12.48 11.20
N ALA A 335 7.66 12.14 10.06
CA ALA A 335 6.97 11.44 8.98
C ALA A 335 6.33 10.11 9.43
N VAL A 336 7.08 9.28 10.15
CA VAL A 336 6.59 7.97 10.64
C VAL A 336 5.55 8.15 11.75
N LEU A 337 5.77 9.05 12.70
CA LEU A 337 4.83 9.32 13.79
C LEU A 337 3.50 9.88 13.28
N VAL A 338 3.52 10.79 12.28
CA VAL A 338 2.31 11.30 11.63
C VAL A 338 1.58 10.21 10.85
N MET A 339 2.30 9.34 10.13
CA MET A 339 1.70 8.18 9.46
C MET A 339 0.99 7.26 10.45
N LEU A 340 1.63 6.92 11.58
CA LEU A 340 1.05 6.07 12.62
C LEU A 340 -0.16 6.74 13.29
N LEU A 341 -0.08 8.05 13.58
CA LEU A 341 -1.19 8.84 14.11
C LEU A 341 -2.40 8.85 13.17
N CYS A 342 -2.19 9.04 11.86
CA CYS A 342 -3.24 8.94 10.85
C CYS A 342 -3.81 7.52 10.75
N LEU A 343 -2.97 6.49 10.78
CA LEU A 343 -3.38 5.08 10.71
C LEU A 343 -4.27 4.69 11.90
N PHE A 344 -3.76 4.85 13.13
CA PHE A 344 -4.50 4.50 14.35
C PHE A 344 -5.71 5.40 14.57
N GLY A 345 -5.59 6.71 14.34
CA GLY A 345 -6.70 7.65 14.44
C GLY A 345 -7.85 7.30 13.48
N MET A 346 -7.56 6.91 12.24
CA MET A 346 -8.59 6.49 11.29
C MET A 346 -9.19 5.11 11.64
N LEU A 347 -8.37 4.18 12.14
CA LEU A 347 -8.80 2.87 12.62
C LEU A 347 -9.77 3.01 13.81
N PHE A 348 -9.42 3.75 14.86
CA PHE A 348 -10.29 3.96 16.03
C PHE A 348 -11.61 4.65 15.66
N VAL A 349 -11.60 5.63 14.76
CA VAL A 349 -12.82 6.30 14.30
C VAL A 349 -13.73 5.35 13.51
N LEU A 350 -13.17 4.46 12.66
CA LEU A 350 -13.96 3.48 11.92
C LEU A 350 -14.48 2.34 12.80
N LEU A 351 -13.70 1.88 13.78
CA LEU A 351 -14.17 0.91 14.78
C LEU A 351 -15.31 1.49 15.64
N ARG A 352 -15.14 2.71 16.18
CA ARG A 352 -16.12 3.32 17.09
C ARG A 352 -17.41 3.81 16.41
N ARG A 353 -17.36 4.23 15.13
CA ARG A 353 -18.53 4.78 14.42
C ARG A 353 -19.07 3.90 13.29
N GLY A 354 -18.35 2.85 12.87
CA GLY A 354 -18.72 1.92 11.78
C GLY A 354 -18.69 2.53 10.37
N ARG A 355 -19.15 3.77 10.20
CA ARG A 355 -19.12 4.57 8.97
C ARG A 355 -18.79 6.03 9.31
N VAL A 356 -18.19 6.74 8.36
CA VAL A 356 -17.91 8.18 8.45
C VAL A 356 -18.64 8.88 7.31
N PRO A 357 -19.47 9.91 7.56
CA PRO A 357 -20.12 10.68 6.50
C PRO A 357 -19.13 11.21 5.45
N GLY A 358 -19.49 11.09 4.17
CA GLY A 358 -18.64 11.48 3.05
C GLY A 358 -17.41 10.59 2.79
N LEU A 359 -17.28 9.43 3.45
CA LEU A 359 -16.21 8.45 3.25
C LEU A 359 -16.78 7.08 2.80
N ALA A 360 -16.19 6.48 1.77
CA ALA A 360 -16.48 5.11 1.36
C ALA A 360 -15.72 4.11 2.26
N SER A 361 -16.45 3.36 3.07
CA SER A 361 -15.85 2.45 4.07
C SER A 361 -15.01 1.33 3.46
N GLY A 362 -15.43 0.74 2.33
CA GLY A 362 -14.72 -0.35 1.66
C GLY A 362 -13.27 -0.01 1.28
N PRO A 363 -13.04 1.02 0.44
CA PRO A 363 -11.69 1.47 0.10
C PRO A 363 -10.87 1.95 1.31
N ALA A 364 -11.52 2.60 2.29
CA ALA A 364 -10.85 3.05 3.51
C ALA A 364 -10.31 1.88 4.35
N TRP A 365 -11.12 0.85 4.58
CA TRP A 365 -10.68 -0.37 5.28
C TRP A 365 -9.55 -1.10 4.53
N ARG A 366 -9.55 -1.11 3.19
CA ARG A 366 -8.44 -1.68 2.41
C ARG A 366 -7.18 -0.84 2.47
N LEU A 367 -7.27 0.49 2.52
CA LEU A 367 -6.09 1.37 2.68
C LEU A 367 -5.43 1.21 4.05
N ILE A 368 -6.24 1.18 5.12
CA ILE A 368 -5.78 0.91 6.49
C ILE A 368 -5.16 -0.49 6.56
N GLY A 369 -5.86 -1.52 6.06
CA GLY A 369 -5.34 -2.88 5.99
C GLY A 369 -4.07 -3.00 5.16
N THR A 370 -3.95 -2.29 4.04
CA THR A 370 -2.74 -2.26 3.20
C THR A 370 -1.55 -1.70 3.99
N THR A 371 -1.78 -0.65 4.78
CA THR A 371 -0.74 -0.03 5.60
C THR A 371 -0.34 -0.93 6.77
N ALA A 372 -1.31 -1.51 7.49
CA ALA A 372 -1.06 -2.42 8.61
C ALA A 372 -0.38 -3.72 8.17
N VAL A 373 -0.87 -4.37 7.10
CA VAL A 373 -0.24 -5.57 6.52
C VAL A 373 1.13 -5.23 5.92
N GLY A 374 1.31 -4.03 5.34
CA GLY A 374 2.63 -3.55 4.90
C GLY A 374 3.64 -3.45 6.05
N LEU A 375 3.23 -2.90 7.19
CA LEU A 375 4.08 -2.82 8.39
C LEU A 375 4.40 -4.21 8.96
N LEU A 376 3.48 -5.18 8.87
CA LEU A 376 3.74 -6.57 9.26
C LEU A 376 4.64 -7.32 8.25
N LEU A 377 4.56 -7.00 6.96
CA LEU A 377 5.44 -7.61 5.94
C LEU A 377 6.89 -7.12 6.05
N LEU A 378 7.12 -5.94 6.62
CA LEU A 378 8.47 -5.48 6.99
C LEU A 378 9.16 -6.41 8.01
N THR A 379 8.42 -7.14 8.84
CA THR A 379 8.98 -8.08 9.81
C THR A 379 9.83 -9.18 9.15
N PHE A 380 9.58 -9.51 7.88
CA PHE A 380 10.36 -10.49 7.12
C PHE A 380 11.57 -9.91 6.35
N THR A 381 11.85 -8.59 6.39
CA THR A 381 13.04 -8.04 5.73
C THR A 381 14.32 -8.43 6.48
N PRO A 382 15.40 -8.88 5.80
CA PRO A 382 16.65 -9.29 6.44
C PRO A 382 17.45 -8.10 7.01
N THR A 383 17.17 -6.88 6.58
CA THR A 383 17.75 -5.64 7.13
C THR A 383 16.65 -4.71 7.66
N LYS A 384 16.93 -3.99 8.74
CA LYS A 384 15.94 -3.27 9.57
C LYS A 384 16.14 -1.74 9.60
N TRP A 385 16.67 -1.19 8.51
CA TRP A 385 17.01 0.25 8.42
C TRP A 385 15.77 1.16 8.44
N ALA A 386 15.87 2.30 9.12
CA ALA A 386 14.79 3.27 9.23
C ALA A 386 14.39 3.87 7.86
N ILE A 387 15.36 4.03 6.94
CA ILE A 387 15.13 4.51 5.57
C ILE A 387 14.02 3.74 4.82
N GLN A 388 13.79 2.47 5.13
CA GLN A 388 12.77 1.63 4.48
C GLN A 388 11.33 2.14 4.69
N PHE A 389 11.08 3.01 5.68
CA PHE A 389 9.77 3.65 5.85
C PHE A 389 9.39 4.56 4.67
N GLY A 390 10.34 4.99 3.83
CA GLY A 390 10.07 5.75 2.59
C GLY A 390 9.10 5.06 1.62
N ALA A 391 9.04 3.72 1.65
CA ALA A 391 8.08 2.92 0.89
C ALA A 391 6.60 3.22 1.24
N PHE A 392 6.33 3.82 2.41
CA PHE A 392 4.98 4.18 2.86
C PHE A 392 4.59 5.62 2.52
N ALA A 393 5.45 6.44 1.92
CA ALA A 393 5.15 7.87 1.69
C ALA A 393 3.84 8.11 0.90
N SER A 394 3.54 7.24 -0.06
CA SER A 394 2.28 7.27 -0.83
C SER A 394 1.05 6.87 0.01
N LEU A 395 1.19 5.90 0.91
CA LEU A 395 0.15 5.49 1.86
C LEU A 395 -0.07 6.56 2.94
N ALA A 396 1.00 7.17 3.45
CA ALA A 396 0.95 8.29 4.39
C ALA A 396 0.19 9.48 3.79
N GLY A 397 0.47 9.87 2.55
CA GLY A 397 -0.29 10.89 1.83
C GLY A 397 -1.78 10.55 1.67
N ALA A 398 -2.11 9.29 1.36
CA ALA A 398 -3.50 8.83 1.24
C ALA A 398 -4.25 8.72 2.59
N LEU A 399 -3.53 8.41 3.69
CA LEU A 399 -4.05 8.42 5.06
C LEU A 399 -4.07 9.84 5.68
N GLY A 400 -3.27 10.77 5.14
CA GLY A 400 -3.10 12.17 5.56
C GLY A 400 -4.34 13.06 5.45
N ARG A 401 -5.53 12.46 5.30
CA ARG A 401 -6.80 13.09 5.67
C ARG A 401 -6.76 13.37 7.17
N SER A 402 -6.55 14.63 7.55
CA SER A 402 -7.08 15.11 8.82
C SER A 402 -8.61 14.87 8.80
N PRO A 403 -9.19 14.04 9.70
CA PRO A 403 -10.62 14.12 9.93
C PRO A 403 -10.85 15.54 10.45
N ARG A 404 -11.68 16.34 9.75
CA ARG A 404 -11.99 17.73 10.14
C ARG A 404 -12.72 17.71 11.48
N SER A 405 -11.91 17.64 12.53
CA SER A 405 -12.16 17.53 13.95
C SER A 405 -13.50 16.90 14.36
N PRO A 406 -13.51 15.62 14.82
CA PRO A 406 -14.60 15.12 15.65
C PRO A 406 -14.90 16.06 16.83
N TRP A 407 -13.83 16.59 17.44
CA TRP A 407 -13.84 17.51 18.58
C TRP A 407 -14.47 18.89 18.31
N ARG A 408 -14.61 19.33 17.04
CA ARG A 408 -15.26 20.63 16.71
C ARG A 408 -16.77 20.51 16.46
N GLY A 409 -17.33 19.32 16.67
CA GLY A 409 -18.78 19.06 16.76
C GLY A 409 -19.15 18.13 17.93
N SER A 410 -18.20 17.82 18.81
CA SER A 410 -18.40 17.11 20.07
C SER A 410 -17.67 17.83 21.21
N GLY A 411 -17.78 19.16 21.25
CA GLY A 411 -17.67 19.84 22.54
C GLY A 411 -18.84 19.38 23.40
N CYS A 412 -18.57 19.03 24.65
CA CYS A 412 -19.64 18.76 25.60
C CYS A 412 -20.44 20.05 25.77
N THR A 413 -21.72 20.05 25.38
CA THR A 413 -22.70 20.94 25.99
C THR A 413 -22.85 20.47 27.43
N ALA A 414 -21.95 20.94 28.30
CA ALA A 414 -22.18 20.90 29.74
C ALA A 414 -23.54 21.55 29.98
N GLY A 415 -24.38 20.91 30.79
CA GLY A 415 -25.68 21.47 31.14
C GLY A 415 -25.46 22.73 31.97
N GLU A 416 -25.52 23.90 31.34
CA GLU A 416 -25.38 25.18 32.00
C GLU A 416 -26.66 25.48 32.78
N THR A 417 -26.78 24.84 33.95
CA THR A 417 -27.94 24.94 34.84
C THR A 417 -27.97 26.30 35.52
N SER A 418 -28.62 27.27 34.87
CA SER A 418 -28.94 28.59 35.42
C SER A 418 -29.94 28.48 36.58
N ARG A 419 -29.43 28.16 37.78
CA ARG A 419 -30.19 28.24 39.04
C ARG A 419 -30.24 29.68 39.57
N SER A 420 -31.25 30.43 39.16
CA SER A 420 -31.77 31.65 39.81
C SER A 420 -33.06 32.06 39.05
N THR A 421 -34.22 32.32 39.64
CA THR A 421 -34.62 32.44 41.06
C THR A 421 -36.05 31.91 41.29
N SER A 422 -36.33 31.40 42.48
CA SER A 422 -37.68 31.30 43.08
C SER A 422 -37.93 32.54 43.98
N PRO A 423 -39.12 32.80 44.60
CA PRO A 423 -40.31 31.95 44.73
C PRO A 423 -41.71 32.62 44.59
N ARG A 424 -42.76 31.79 44.54
CA ARG A 424 -44.16 31.93 45.04
C ARG A 424 -44.93 30.68 44.56
N CYS A 425 -45.42 29.74 45.38
CA CYS A 425 -46.43 29.78 46.46
C CYS A 425 -47.90 29.62 45.99
N CYS A 426 -48.55 28.58 46.53
CA CYS A 426 -50.00 28.44 46.82
C CYS A 426 -51.05 28.32 45.69
N SER A 427 -51.30 27.07 45.29
CA SER A 427 -52.63 26.38 45.36
C SER A 427 -53.94 27.15 45.12
N CYS A 428 -54.66 26.76 44.06
CA CYS A 428 -56.13 26.84 43.96
C CYS A 428 -56.76 25.48 43.58
N TRP A 429 -58.10 25.39 43.65
CA TRP A 429 -58.72 24.30 44.41
C TRP A 429 -60.22 24.10 44.10
N ARG A 430 -60.67 22.84 43.89
CA ARG A 430 -62.07 22.35 43.75
C ARG A 430 -62.88 22.67 42.47
N GLY A 431 -63.74 21.71 42.06
CA GLY A 431 -65.14 22.02 41.68
C GLY A 431 -65.74 21.38 40.39
N PRO A 432 -66.63 20.37 40.50
CA PRO A 432 -67.60 19.90 39.46
C PRO A 432 -69.06 20.28 39.86
N PRO A 433 -70.19 19.70 39.35
CA PRO A 433 -70.47 18.75 38.25
C PRO A 433 -71.69 19.09 37.32
N ARG A 434 -71.93 18.30 36.25
CA ARG A 434 -73.23 17.90 35.60
C ARG A 434 -72.93 16.90 34.45
N ALA A 435 -73.47 15.67 34.36
CA ALA A 435 -74.85 15.19 34.13
C ALA A 435 -75.31 15.32 32.65
N SER A 436 -75.90 14.32 31.96
CA SER A 436 -76.21 12.88 32.22
C SER A 436 -76.37 12.14 30.84
N THR A 437 -76.96 10.95 30.56
CA THR A 437 -77.89 10.00 31.24
C THR A 437 -77.92 8.62 30.52
N ALA A 438 -78.25 7.51 31.22
CA ALA A 438 -78.69 6.17 30.72
C ALA A 438 -77.70 5.32 29.86
N GLY A 439 -77.78 3.98 29.80
CA GLY A 439 -78.70 2.99 30.43
C GLY A 439 -78.05 1.60 30.64
N SER A 440 -78.83 0.55 31.01
CA SER A 440 -78.35 -0.65 31.73
C SER A 440 -78.92 -2.02 31.28
N MET A 441 -78.14 -3.11 31.41
CA MET A 441 -78.51 -4.54 31.66
C MET A 441 -77.18 -5.36 31.67
N SER A 442 -76.77 -6.26 32.60
CA SER A 442 -77.36 -7.44 33.30
C SER A 442 -77.52 -8.70 32.40
N ALA A 443 -77.13 -9.94 32.76
CA ALA A 443 -76.33 -10.49 33.87
C ALA A 443 -75.99 -12.00 33.62
N THR A 444 -75.19 -12.65 34.51
CA THR A 444 -75.04 -14.14 34.70
C THR A 444 -74.43 -14.97 33.52
N THR A 445 -73.69 -16.08 33.64
CA THR A 445 -73.27 -17.06 34.71
C THR A 445 -71.85 -17.59 34.35
N GLY A 446 -70.97 -18.21 35.16
CA GLY A 446 -70.91 -18.52 36.61
C GLY A 446 -70.36 -19.95 36.90
N CYS A 447 -69.47 -20.12 37.90
CA CYS A 447 -68.74 -21.38 38.30
C CYS A 447 -67.70 -21.92 37.29
N ARG A 448 -66.56 -22.59 37.61
CA ARG A 448 -65.73 -22.92 38.82
C ARG A 448 -64.32 -23.38 38.26
N GLY A 449 -63.19 -23.51 38.97
CA GLY A 449 -62.81 -23.26 40.37
C GLY A 449 -61.36 -23.77 40.68
N THR A 450 -60.84 -23.44 41.88
CA THR A 450 -59.88 -24.16 42.78
C THR A 450 -59.04 -25.38 42.27
N THR A 451 -57.75 -25.61 42.61
CA THR A 451 -56.77 -24.94 43.53
C THR A 451 -55.36 -25.56 43.40
N SER A 452 -54.30 -24.79 43.74
CA SER A 452 -52.99 -25.24 44.33
C SER A 452 -52.08 -26.23 43.56
N SER A 453 -50.80 -26.48 43.91
CA SER A 453 -49.63 -25.65 44.31
C SER A 453 -48.38 -26.57 44.43
N ARG A 454 -47.15 -26.03 44.54
CA ARG A 454 -45.86 -26.78 44.71
C ARG A 454 -45.45 -27.67 43.51
N SER A 455 -44.22 -28.16 43.35
CA SER A 455 -42.87 -27.59 43.62
C SER A 455 -41.79 -28.41 42.87
N SER A 456 -40.61 -27.81 42.63
CA SER A 456 -39.39 -28.42 42.03
C SER A 456 -38.78 -29.58 42.87
N PRO A 457 -37.70 -30.30 42.44
CA PRO A 457 -36.92 -30.21 41.18
C PRO A 457 -36.49 -31.57 40.52
N ALA A 458 -35.80 -31.47 39.37
CA ALA A 458 -34.69 -32.30 38.84
C ALA A 458 -34.75 -33.86 38.84
N THR A 459 -34.58 -34.48 37.65
CA THR A 459 -33.33 -35.18 37.22
C THR A 459 -33.51 -35.98 35.91
N ARG A 460 -32.63 -35.73 34.92
CA ARG A 460 -31.83 -36.71 34.17
C ARG A 460 -30.90 -35.99 33.18
#